data_AF-A0A7J7TIR7-F1
#
_entry.id   AF-A0A7J7TIR7-F1
#
_cell.length_a   1.000
_cell.length_b   1.000
_cell.length_c   1.000
_cell.angle_alpha   90.00
_cell.angle_beta   90.00
_cell.angle_gamma   90.00
#
_symmetry.space_group_name_H-M   'P 1'
#
loop_
_entity.id
_entity.type
_entity.pdbx_description
1 polymer ?
#
loop_
_entity_poly.entity_id
_entity_poly.type
_entity_poly.pdbx_seq_one_letter_code
_entity_poly.pdbx_strand_id
1 'polypeptide(L)'
;MLGSAELCFNVDHGYLEGLVRGCKAGLLTQQDYLNLVQCETLEDLKVHLQTTDYGNFLANQTNPLTVSKIDTEMRRKLCGEFEYFRNHSLEPLSTFFTYMTCGYMIDNVILLVSGALQKKSVRDLLGRCHPLGRFSEMEAVNIADTPSDLFHAVLVETPLAPFFQDCMSENTLDELNIEVLRNKLYKSYLEAFYNFCKDHGDVTAEIMCPILEFEADRRAFIITLNSFGTELSKDAREALYPSRGLRTDEEGRGPLRGLQALVRGCG
;
A
#
# COMPACT_ATOMS: atom_id res chain seq x y z
N MET A 1 25.12 1.26 -19.49
CA MET A 1 24.06 1.90 -20.31
C MET A 1 23.32 3.02 -19.56
N LEU A 2 23.89 3.60 -18.48
CA LEU A 2 23.22 4.65 -17.68
C LEU A 2 23.05 6.00 -18.41
N GLY A 3 23.99 6.39 -19.26
CA GLY A 3 23.98 7.73 -19.89
C GLY A 3 22.90 7.98 -20.94
N SER A 4 22.16 6.96 -21.41
CA SER A 4 21.12 7.15 -22.44
C SER A 4 19.71 7.32 -21.87
N ALA A 5 19.44 6.80 -20.66
CA ALA A 5 18.12 6.89 -20.04
C ALA A 5 17.88 8.29 -19.44
N GLU A 6 18.90 8.86 -18.79
CA GLU A 6 18.87 10.23 -18.25
C GLU A 6 18.62 11.31 -19.33
N LEU A 7 19.07 11.05 -20.57
CA LEU A 7 18.92 11.98 -21.69
C LEU A 7 17.48 12.09 -22.21
N CYS A 8 16.70 11.01 -22.13
CA CYS A 8 15.32 10.96 -22.62
C CYS A 8 14.28 11.09 -21.51
N PHE A 9 14.66 10.88 -20.24
CA PHE A 9 13.74 10.93 -19.09
C PHE A 9 12.96 12.25 -19.00
N ASN A 10 13.66 13.38 -19.21
CA ASN A 10 13.05 14.70 -19.09
C ASN A 10 12.02 15.03 -20.18
N VAL A 11 12.00 14.27 -21.28
CA VAL A 11 11.05 14.46 -22.38
C VAL A 11 9.62 14.14 -21.92
N ASP A 12 9.45 13.02 -21.21
CA ASP A 12 8.13 12.51 -20.82
C ASP A 12 7.85 12.66 -19.31
N HIS A 13 8.88 12.79 -18.48
CA HIS A 13 8.74 12.75 -17.00
C HIS A 13 9.29 13.98 -16.27
N GLY A 14 9.98 14.89 -16.96
CA GLY A 14 10.62 16.06 -16.33
C GLY A 14 9.63 17.00 -15.62
N TYR A 15 8.44 17.20 -16.21
CA TYR A 15 7.37 18.01 -15.60
C TYR A 15 6.89 17.39 -14.27
N LEU A 16 6.61 16.09 -14.27
CA LEU A 16 6.13 15.38 -13.08
C LEU A 16 7.21 15.31 -12.01
N GLU A 17 8.47 15.09 -12.38
CA GLU A 17 9.58 15.10 -11.42
C GLU A 17 9.71 16.47 -10.72
N GLY A 18 9.65 17.56 -11.49
CA GLY A 18 9.69 18.92 -10.93
C GLY A 18 8.53 19.17 -9.97
N LEU A 19 7.33 18.70 -10.32
CA LEU A 19 6.15 18.83 -9.48
C LEU A 19 6.27 18.01 -8.18
N VAL A 20 6.72 16.75 -8.26
CA VAL A 20 6.96 15.90 -7.08
C VAL A 20 8.02 16.51 -6.16
N ARG A 21 9.09 17.07 -6.72
CA ARG A 21 10.13 17.78 -5.93
C ARG A 21 9.57 19.04 -5.27
N GLY A 22 8.64 19.74 -5.93
CA GLY A 22 7.87 20.82 -5.33
C GLY A 22 7.04 20.36 -4.13
N CYS A 23 6.27 19.28 -4.30
CA CYS A 23 5.50 18.67 -3.19
C CYS A 23 6.40 18.24 -2.03
N LYS A 24 7.60 17.71 -2.32
CA LYS A 24 8.59 17.37 -1.30
C LYS A 24 9.05 18.60 -0.49
N ALA A 25 9.18 19.76 -1.12
CA ALA A 25 9.57 21.00 -0.44
C ALA A 25 8.48 21.49 0.53
N GLY A 26 7.22 21.12 0.30
CA GLY A 26 6.10 21.42 1.20
C GLY A 26 5.93 20.46 2.37
N LEU A 27 6.84 19.50 2.57
CA LEU A 27 6.86 18.66 3.76
C LEU A 27 7.24 19.50 4.98
N LEU A 28 6.54 19.26 6.10
CA LEU A 28 6.79 19.97 7.35
C LEU A 28 8.23 19.77 7.82
N THR A 29 8.87 20.88 8.15
CA THR A 29 10.23 20.87 8.69
C THR A 29 10.20 20.60 10.19
N GLN A 30 11.39 20.32 10.76
CA GLN A 30 11.52 20.17 12.21
C GLN A 30 11.02 21.41 12.97
N GLN A 31 11.21 22.61 12.42
CA GLN A 31 10.74 23.85 13.03
C GLN A 31 9.21 23.92 13.05
N ASP A 32 8.56 23.48 11.97
CA ASP A 32 7.10 23.44 11.90
C ASP A 32 6.53 22.48 12.94
N TYR A 33 7.14 21.30 13.11
CA TYR A 33 6.74 20.37 14.18
C TYR A 33 6.88 20.97 15.58
N LEU A 34 7.94 21.74 15.85
CA LEU A 34 8.10 22.43 17.14
C LEU A 34 6.99 23.45 17.39
N ASN A 35 6.54 24.15 16.36
CA ASN A 35 5.43 25.09 16.44
C ASN A 35 4.09 24.35 16.68
N LEU A 36 3.87 23.20 16.02
CA LEU A 36 2.65 22.39 16.20
C LEU A 36 2.55 21.78 17.61
N VAL A 37 3.67 21.45 18.25
CA VAL A 37 3.69 20.94 19.64
C VAL A 37 3.24 22.00 20.65
N GLN A 38 3.41 23.29 20.34
CA GLN A 38 3.04 24.40 21.21
C GLN A 38 1.56 24.78 21.10
N CYS A 39 0.79 24.17 20.19
CA CYS A 39 -0.62 24.46 20.01
C CYS A 39 -1.46 23.89 21.17
N GLU A 40 -2.33 24.71 21.76
CA GLU A 40 -3.22 24.29 22.85
C GLU A 40 -4.58 23.79 22.34
N THR A 41 -5.02 24.26 21.17
CA THR A 41 -6.30 23.89 20.57
C THR A 41 -6.16 23.40 19.12
N LEU A 42 -7.18 22.68 18.63
CA LEU A 42 -7.24 22.25 17.21
C LEU A 42 -7.42 23.43 16.24
N GLU A 43 -7.90 24.57 16.71
CA GLU A 43 -7.99 25.78 15.90
C GLU A 43 -6.62 26.44 15.74
N ASP A 44 -5.80 26.46 16.80
CA ASP A 44 -4.42 26.94 16.69
C ASP A 44 -3.62 26.08 15.70
N LEU A 45 -3.81 24.76 15.76
CA LEU A 45 -3.24 23.82 14.80
C LEU A 45 -3.65 24.15 13.37
N LYS A 46 -4.94 24.45 13.14
CA LYS A 46 -5.45 24.83 11.82
C LYS A 46 -4.80 26.13 11.34
N VAL A 47 -4.71 27.16 12.17
CA VAL A 47 -4.08 28.44 11.81
C VAL A 47 -2.61 28.25 11.47
N HIS A 48 -1.87 27.44 12.23
CA HIS A 48 -0.48 27.13 11.92
C HIS A 48 -0.34 26.35 10.60
N LEU A 49 -1.19 25.35 10.36
CA LEU A 49 -1.19 24.61 9.09
C LEU A 49 -1.57 25.49 7.89
N GLN A 50 -2.38 26.53 8.06
CA GLN A 50 -2.67 27.50 7.00
C GLN A 50 -1.46 28.32 6.58
N THR A 51 -0.48 28.53 7.48
CA THR A 51 0.78 29.22 7.13
C THR A 51 1.74 28.34 6.35
N THR A 52 1.50 27.02 6.30
CA THR A 52 2.28 26.05 5.54
C THR A 52 1.61 25.74 4.18
N ASP A 53 2.28 24.97 3.34
CA ASP A 53 1.78 24.53 2.03
C ASP A 53 0.51 23.65 2.09
N TYR A 54 0.10 23.23 3.29
CA TYR A 54 -1.20 22.61 3.52
C TYR A 54 -2.36 23.57 3.21
N GLY A 55 -2.15 24.88 3.39
CA GLY A 55 -3.06 25.93 2.97
C GLY A 55 -4.45 25.84 3.61
N ASN A 56 -5.46 26.34 2.90
CA ASN A 56 -6.83 26.48 3.41
C ASN A 56 -7.68 25.20 3.24
N PHE A 57 -7.11 24.01 3.44
CA PHE A 57 -7.84 22.74 3.27
C PHE A 57 -8.99 22.55 4.27
N LEU A 58 -8.98 23.27 5.41
CA LEU A 58 -10.03 23.26 6.44
C LEU A 58 -10.96 24.48 6.40
N ALA A 59 -10.93 25.30 5.35
CA ALA A 59 -11.70 26.54 5.28
C ALA A 59 -13.23 26.31 5.24
N ASN A 60 -13.67 25.21 4.64
CA ASN A 60 -15.10 24.89 4.48
C ASN A 60 -15.70 24.10 5.66
N GLN A 61 -14.91 23.76 6.68
CA GLN A 61 -15.35 22.96 7.82
C GLN A 61 -15.87 23.89 8.92
N THR A 62 -17.19 23.83 9.17
CA THR A 62 -17.83 24.49 10.32
C THR A 62 -17.63 23.67 11.60
N ASN A 63 -17.47 24.39 12.72
CA ASN A 63 -17.18 23.80 14.03
C ASN A 63 -18.25 22.80 14.50
N PRO A 64 -17.87 21.72 15.22
CA PRO A 64 -16.55 21.46 15.80
C PRO A 64 -15.58 20.71 14.86
N LEU A 65 -14.32 21.16 14.86
CA LEU A 65 -13.18 20.40 14.32
C LEU A 65 -12.96 19.14 15.16
N THR A 66 -12.82 18.01 14.48
CA THR A 66 -12.54 16.71 15.11
C THR A 66 -11.30 16.13 14.45
N VAL A 67 -10.48 15.41 15.20
CA VAL A 67 -9.26 14.76 14.69
C VAL A 67 -9.55 13.90 13.46
N SER A 68 -10.65 13.14 13.48
CA SER A 68 -11.08 12.32 12.34
C SER A 68 -11.40 13.12 11.07
N LYS A 69 -11.95 14.33 11.21
CA LYS A 69 -12.22 15.23 10.07
C LYS A 69 -10.91 15.74 9.47
N ILE A 70 -10.00 16.21 10.31
CA ILE A 70 -8.67 16.69 9.87
C ILE A 70 -7.94 15.58 9.11
N ASP A 71 -7.90 14.38 9.66
CA ASP A 71 -7.27 13.21 9.07
C ASP A 71 -7.91 12.81 7.73
N THR A 72 -9.25 12.88 7.62
CA THR A 72 -9.97 12.62 6.36
C THR A 72 -9.67 13.67 5.29
N GLU A 73 -9.66 14.96 5.65
CA GLU A 73 -9.34 16.05 4.72
C GLU A 73 -7.88 16.00 4.24
N MET A 74 -6.93 15.75 5.16
CA MET A 74 -5.52 15.58 4.82
C MET A 74 -5.32 14.40 3.87
N ARG A 75 -5.94 13.25 4.15
CA ARG A 75 -5.92 12.10 3.24
C ARG A 75 -6.52 12.43 1.89
N ARG A 76 -7.64 13.16 1.83
CA ARG A 76 -8.27 13.55 0.56
C ARG A 76 -7.35 14.44 -0.27
N LYS A 77 -6.68 15.42 0.35
CA LYS A 77 -5.72 16.28 -0.36
C LYS A 77 -4.59 15.45 -0.99
N LEU A 78 -3.98 14.56 -0.20
CA LEU A 78 -2.93 13.66 -0.69
C LEU A 78 -3.42 12.77 -1.84
N CYS A 79 -4.64 12.22 -1.73
CA CYS A 79 -5.22 11.38 -2.77
C CYS A 79 -5.50 12.18 -4.05
N GLY A 80 -5.98 13.41 -3.94
CA GLY A 80 -6.22 14.28 -5.09
C GLY A 80 -4.93 14.67 -5.81
N GLU A 81 -3.85 14.95 -5.07
CA GLU A 81 -2.54 15.19 -5.65
C GLU A 81 -2.00 13.93 -6.35
N PHE A 82 -2.14 12.76 -5.74
CA PHE A 82 -1.74 11.48 -6.34
C PHE A 82 -2.51 11.17 -7.64
N GLU A 83 -3.83 11.42 -7.65
CA GLU A 83 -4.66 11.23 -8.84
C GLU A 83 -4.25 12.18 -9.97
N TYR A 84 -3.87 13.42 -9.64
CA TYR A 84 -3.29 14.35 -10.60
C TYR A 84 -2.01 13.79 -11.24
N PHE A 85 -1.09 13.23 -10.44
CA PHE A 85 0.14 12.61 -10.97
C PHE A 85 -0.17 11.44 -11.89
N ARG A 86 -1.13 10.58 -11.50
CA ARG A 86 -1.54 9.42 -12.30
C ARG A 86 -2.12 9.85 -13.65
N ASN A 87 -3.01 10.85 -13.67
CA ASN A 87 -3.69 11.32 -14.88
C ASN A 87 -2.72 11.95 -15.89
N HIS A 88 -1.60 12.51 -15.43
CA HIS A 88 -0.60 13.14 -16.29
C HIS A 88 0.61 12.22 -16.56
N SER A 89 0.59 10.98 -16.08
CA SER A 89 1.68 10.02 -16.28
C SER A 89 1.51 9.25 -17.60
N LEU A 90 2.62 9.13 -18.32
CA LEU A 90 2.74 8.30 -19.52
C LEU A 90 3.38 6.94 -19.15
N GLU A 91 3.23 5.92 -20.01
CA GLU A 91 4.00 4.69 -19.86
C GLU A 91 5.50 5.00 -19.97
N PRO A 92 6.36 4.46 -19.09
CA PRO A 92 6.13 3.38 -18.11
C PRO A 92 5.66 3.82 -16.71
N LEU A 93 5.65 5.12 -16.40
CA LEU A 93 5.34 5.67 -15.08
C LEU A 93 3.87 5.41 -14.65
N SER A 94 2.94 5.37 -15.59
CA SER A 94 1.53 5.03 -15.32
C SER A 94 1.36 3.61 -14.75
N THR A 95 2.11 2.65 -15.29
CA THR A 95 2.14 1.26 -14.78
C THR A 95 2.75 1.21 -13.38
N PHE A 96 3.80 2.00 -13.13
CA PHE A 96 4.39 2.12 -11.79
C PHE A 96 3.39 2.66 -10.75
N PHE A 97 2.65 3.73 -11.07
CA PHE A 97 1.59 4.23 -10.19
C PHE A 97 0.46 3.22 -10.00
N THR A 98 0.16 2.43 -11.02
CA THR A 98 -0.82 1.34 -10.91
C THR A 98 -0.36 0.30 -9.88
N TYR A 99 0.91 -0.14 -9.93
CA TYR A 99 1.47 -1.00 -8.88
C TYR A 99 1.36 -0.38 -7.49
N MET A 100 1.69 0.90 -7.31
CA MET A 100 1.53 1.57 -6.01
C MET A 100 0.09 1.52 -5.49
N THR A 101 -0.91 1.64 -6.37
CA THR A 101 -2.33 1.54 -5.98
C THR A 101 -2.77 0.11 -5.70
N CYS A 102 -2.14 -0.91 -6.30
CA CYS A 102 -2.49 -2.31 -6.08
C CYS A 102 -2.39 -2.74 -4.61
N GLY A 103 -1.44 -2.20 -3.84
CA GLY A 103 -1.36 -2.46 -2.39
C GLY A 103 -2.63 -2.02 -1.64
N TYR A 104 -3.10 -0.79 -1.89
CA TYR A 104 -4.34 -0.28 -1.29
C TYR A 104 -5.59 -1.00 -1.83
N MET A 105 -5.55 -1.46 -3.09
CA MET A 105 -6.62 -2.28 -3.66
C MET A 105 -6.72 -3.61 -2.92
N ILE A 106 -5.61 -4.31 -2.66
CA ILE A 106 -5.60 -5.58 -1.90
C ILE A 106 -6.26 -5.37 -0.52
N ASP A 107 -5.88 -4.32 0.20
CA ASP A 107 -6.48 -4.03 1.52
C ASP A 107 -8.00 -3.75 1.43
N ASN A 108 -8.42 -3.00 0.41
CA ASN A 108 -9.84 -2.73 0.16
C ASN A 108 -10.62 -4.01 -0.21
N VAL A 109 -10.06 -4.89 -1.05
CA VAL A 109 -10.68 -6.18 -1.39
C VAL A 109 -10.84 -7.03 -0.14
N ILE A 110 -9.78 -7.13 0.67
CA ILE A 110 -9.83 -7.90 1.91
C ILE A 110 -10.86 -7.31 2.88
N LEU A 111 -10.94 -5.98 3.00
CA LEU A 111 -11.94 -5.31 3.84
C LEU A 111 -13.37 -5.59 3.37
N LEU A 112 -13.60 -5.60 2.06
CA LEU A 112 -14.92 -5.89 1.46
C LEU A 112 -15.32 -7.35 1.69
N VAL A 113 -14.41 -8.31 1.48
CA VAL A 113 -14.66 -9.74 1.70
C VAL A 113 -14.95 -10.03 3.18
N SER A 114 -14.14 -9.50 4.10
CA SER A 114 -14.40 -9.63 5.55
C SER A 114 -15.73 -8.99 5.96
N GLY A 115 -16.06 -7.84 5.37
CA GLY A 115 -17.33 -7.17 5.62
C GLY A 115 -18.54 -7.94 5.09
N ALA A 116 -18.41 -8.62 3.94
CA ALA A 116 -19.42 -9.50 3.39
C ALA A 116 -19.68 -10.73 4.30
N LEU A 117 -18.63 -11.35 4.84
CA LEU A 117 -18.77 -12.43 5.84
C LEU A 117 -19.51 -11.97 7.09
N GLN A 118 -19.25 -10.73 7.54
CA GLN A 118 -19.90 -10.13 8.71
C GLN A 118 -21.30 -9.57 8.41
N LYS A 119 -21.81 -9.71 7.17
CA LYS A 119 -23.10 -9.16 6.70
C LYS A 119 -23.26 -7.66 6.98
N LYS A 120 -22.17 -6.91 6.97
CA LYS A 120 -22.20 -5.45 7.11
C LYS A 120 -22.61 -4.81 5.80
N SER A 121 -23.28 -3.66 5.88
CA SER A 121 -23.69 -2.96 4.67
C SER A 121 -22.44 -2.50 3.89
N VAL A 122 -22.43 -2.77 2.59
CA VAL A 122 -21.31 -2.39 1.70
C VAL A 122 -21.10 -0.86 1.73
N ARG A 123 -22.17 -0.08 1.92
CA ARG A 123 -22.10 1.38 2.07
C ARG A 123 -21.27 1.84 3.28
N ASP A 124 -21.40 1.17 4.42
CA ASP A 124 -20.58 1.50 5.61
C ASP A 124 -19.11 1.10 5.41
N LEU A 125 -18.87 0.02 4.65
CA LEU A 125 -17.52 -0.43 4.30
C LEU A 125 -16.84 0.53 3.33
N LEU A 126 -17.58 1.06 2.35
CA LEU A 126 -17.07 2.06 1.39
C LEU A 126 -16.60 3.34 2.10
N GLY A 127 -17.22 3.73 3.21
CA GLY A 127 -16.77 4.84 4.04
C GLY A 127 -15.44 4.58 4.76
N ARG A 128 -15.01 3.31 4.88
CA ARG A 128 -13.77 2.89 5.52
C ARG A 128 -12.67 2.48 4.53
N CYS A 129 -13.00 2.34 3.25
CA CYS A 129 -12.04 2.02 2.20
C CYS A 129 -11.03 3.16 2.00
N HIS A 130 -9.79 2.79 1.64
CA HIS A 130 -8.76 3.77 1.32
C HIS A 130 -9.03 4.40 -0.05
N PRO A 131 -9.03 5.75 -0.20
CA PRO A 131 -9.41 6.41 -1.45
C PRO A 131 -8.51 6.08 -2.64
N LEU A 132 -7.22 5.78 -2.41
CA LEU A 132 -6.27 5.39 -3.48
C LEU A 132 -6.54 4.01 -4.09
N GLY A 133 -7.28 3.15 -3.40
CA GLY A 133 -7.61 1.80 -3.85
C GLY A 133 -9.05 1.67 -4.34
N ARG A 134 -9.69 2.78 -4.73
CA ARG A 134 -11.08 2.78 -5.21
C ARG A 134 -11.12 2.28 -6.66
N PHE A 135 -12.07 1.40 -6.96
CA PHE A 135 -12.31 0.89 -8.31
C PHE A 135 -13.72 1.28 -8.77
N SER A 136 -13.88 1.45 -10.08
CA SER A 136 -15.09 1.94 -10.76
C SER A 136 -16.34 1.14 -10.42
N GLU A 137 -16.23 -0.19 -10.34
CA GLU A 137 -17.37 -1.09 -10.06
C GLU A 137 -17.62 -1.33 -8.56
N MET A 138 -17.06 -0.54 -7.64
CA MET A 138 -17.39 -0.66 -6.19
C MET A 138 -18.90 -0.58 -5.89
N GLU A 139 -19.70 0.03 -6.77
CA GLU A 139 -21.16 0.06 -6.66
C GLU A 139 -21.83 -1.25 -7.11
N ALA A 140 -21.24 -1.98 -8.06
CA ALA A 140 -21.74 -3.28 -8.53
C ALA A 140 -21.58 -4.38 -7.47
N VAL A 141 -20.60 -4.21 -6.56
CA VAL A 141 -20.39 -5.03 -5.37
C VAL A 141 -21.63 -5.05 -4.44
N ASN A 142 -22.50 -4.04 -4.49
CA ASN A 142 -23.75 -4.03 -3.72
C ASN A 142 -24.75 -5.13 -4.15
N ILE A 143 -24.54 -5.78 -5.30
CA ILE A 143 -25.49 -6.71 -5.92
C ILE A 143 -25.14 -8.17 -5.61
N ALA A 144 -23.91 -8.46 -5.14
CA ALA A 144 -23.49 -9.84 -4.89
C ALA A 144 -23.94 -10.33 -3.50
N ASP A 145 -24.80 -11.35 -3.50
CA ASP A 145 -25.35 -11.96 -2.27
C ASP A 145 -24.39 -12.97 -1.59
N THR A 146 -23.41 -13.50 -2.33
CA THR A 146 -22.41 -14.44 -1.80
C THR A 146 -21.00 -13.82 -1.77
N PRO A 147 -20.21 -14.08 -0.71
CA PRO A 147 -18.85 -13.56 -0.59
C PRO A 147 -17.92 -14.11 -1.68
N SER A 148 -18.18 -15.30 -2.20
CA SER A 148 -17.42 -15.90 -3.31
C SER A 148 -17.70 -15.20 -4.64
N ASP A 149 -18.97 -14.91 -4.97
CA ASP A 149 -19.32 -14.20 -6.21
C ASP A 149 -18.86 -12.74 -6.16
N LEU A 150 -18.95 -12.11 -4.99
CA LEU A 150 -18.41 -10.77 -4.73
C LEU A 150 -16.90 -10.74 -4.95
N PHE A 151 -16.20 -11.74 -4.42
CA PHE A 151 -14.77 -11.89 -4.61
C PHE A 151 -14.43 -12.06 -6.08
N HIS A 152 -15.04 -13.02 -6.78
CA HIS A 152 -14.80 -13.25 -8.20
C HIS A 152 -15.13 -12.03 -9.08
N ALA A 153 -16.23 -11.32 -8.81
CA ALA A 153 -16.58 -10.09 -9.54
C ALA A 153 -15.53 -8.99 -9.38
N VAL A 154 -14.99 -8.83 -8.17
CA VAL A 154 -13.92 -7.86 -7.89
C VAL A 154 -12.57 -8.31 -8.49
N LEU A 155 -12.33 -9.62 -8.59
CA LEU A 155 -11.10 -10.16 -9.16
C LEU A 155 -11.02 -10.07 -10.68
N VAL A 156 -12.14 -10.21 -11.39
CA VAL A 156 -12.17 -10.15 -12.86
C VAL A 156 -11.83 -8.75 -13.37
N GLU A 157 -12.22 -7.72 -12.63
CA GLU A 157 -12.10 -6.32 -13.06
C GLU A 157 -10.85 -5.62 -12.49
N THR A 158 -10.14 -6.23 -11.53
CA THR A 158 -8.93 -5.64 -10.97
C THR A 158 -7.67 -6.17 -11.66
N PRO A 159 -6.60 -5.36 -11.79
CA PRO A 159 -5.30 -5.82 -12.28
C PRO A 159 -4.63 -6.83 -11.34
N LEU A 160 -5.34 -7.26 -10.29
CA LEU A 160 -4.92 -8.29 -9.35
C LEU A 160 -5.20 -9.71 -9.87
N ALA A 161 -6.03 -9.88 -10.90
CA ALA A 161 -6.37 -11.17 -11.51
C ALA A 161 -5.19 -12.15 -11.70
N PRO A 162 -4.02 -11.75 -12.23
CA PRO A 162 -2.88 -12.66 -12.39
C PRO A 162 -2.29 -13.14 -11.06
N PHE A 163 -2.44 -12.39 -9.96
CA PHE A 163 -1.90 -12.75 -8.65
C PHE A 163 -2.74 -13.80 -7.91
N PHE A 164 -3.96 -14.06 -8.36
CA PHE A 164 -4.89 -15.01 -7.73
C PHE A 164 -4.88 -16.42 -8.34
N GLN A 165 -4.26 -16.62 -9.51
CA GLN A 165 -4.25 -17.94 -10.18
C GLN A 165 -3.60 -19.02 -9.32
N ASP A 166 -2.60 -18.67 -8.50
CA ASP A 166 -1.91 -19.59 -7.58
C ASP A 166 -2.62 -19.77 -6.23
N CYS A 167 -3.72 -19.05 -5.96
CA CYS A 167 -4.37 -19.03 -4.64
C CYS A 167 -5.62 -19.91 -4.53
N MET A 168 -6.12 -20.48 -5.64
CA MET A 168 -7.48 -21.02 -5.76
C MET A 168 -7.61 -22.55 -5.65
N SER A 169 -6.79 -23.19 -4.83
CA SER A 169 -7.04 -24.59 -4.44
C SER A 169 -7.62 -24.65 -3.03
N GLU A 170 -8.95 -24.70 -2.94
CA GLU A 170 -9.71 -25.46 -1.93
C GLU A 170 -10.02 -24.94 -0.52
N ASN A 171 -9.86 -23.66 -0.15
CA ASN A 171 -10.22 -23.24 1.21
C ASN A 171 -11.45 -22.32 1.28
N THR A 172 -12.49 -22.77 1.98
CA THR A 172 -13.62 -21.96 2.46
C THR A 172 -13.10 -20.64 3.05
N LEU A 173 -13.70 -19.52 2.64
CA LEU A 173 -13.35 -18.18 3.10
C LEU A 173 -13.70 -17.99 4.58
N ASP A 174 -12.85 -18.48 5.47
CA ASP A 174 -12.90 -18.23 6.91
C ASP A 174 -12.02 -17.02 7.27
N GLU A 175 -12.26 -16.37 8.43
CA GLU A 175 -11.52 -15.16 8.85
C GLU A 175 -9.99 -15.37 8.90
N LEU A 176 -9.54 -16.57 9.30
CA LEU A 176 -8.13 -16.96 9.32
C LEU A 176 -7.58 -17.16 7.89
N ASN A 177 -8.41 -17.67 6.98
CA ASN A 177 -8.08 -17.83 5.57
C ASN A 177 -8.01 -16.48 4.83
N ILE A 178 -8.73 -15.45 5.28
CA ILE A 178 -8.66 -14.10 4.70
C ILE A 178 -7.33 -13.41 5.00
N GLU A 179 -6.81 -13.54 6.21
CA GLU A 179 -5.48 -12.98 6.54
C GLU A 179 -4.36 -13.75 5.82
N VAL A 180 -4.50 -15.07 5.68
CA VAL A 180 -3.61 -15.90 4.85
C VAL A 180 -3.68 -15.46 3.37
N LEU A 181 -4.89 -15.21 2.86
CA LEU A 181 -5.12 -14.71 1.50
C LEU A 181 -4.47 -13.33 1.30
N ARG A 182 -4.66 -12.39 2.24
CA ARG A 182 -4.01 -11.08 2.22
C ARG A 182 -2.49 -11.24 2.05
N ASN A 183 -1.87 -12.08 2.87
CA ASN A 183 -0.42 -12.29 2.84
C ASN A 183 0.05 -12.95 1.53
N LYS A 184 -0.69 -13.93 1.00
CA LYS A 184 -0.38 -14.53 -0.32
C LYS A 184 -0.46 -13.51 -1.44
N LEU A 185 -1.46 -12.65 -1.44
CA LEU A 185 -1.62 -11.61 -2.46
C LEU A 185 -0.51 -10.58 -2.41
N TYR A 186 -0.17 -10.14 -1.20
CA TYR A 186 0.95 -9.23 -1.03
C TYR A 186 2.28 -9.85 -1.46
N LYS A 187 2.47 -11.15 -1.26
CA LYS A 187 3.64 -11.86 -1.78
C LYS A 187 3.70 -11.80 -3.31
N SER A 188 2.65 -12.24 -4.00
CA SER A 188 2.61 -12.22 -5.47
C SER A 188 2.75 -10.80 -6.03
N TYR A 189 2.12 -9.82 -5.39
CA TYR A 189 2.23 -8.41 -5.73
C TYR A 189 3.68 -7.89 -5.60
N LEU A 190 4.35 -8.15 -4.47
CA LEU A 190 5.72 -7.70 -4.24
C LEU A 190 6.70 -8.34 -5.22
N GLU A 191 6.52 -9.62 -5.54
CA GLU A 191 7.36 -10.33 -6.51
C GLU A 191 7.19 -9.77 -7.93
N ALA A 192 5.95 -9.51 -8.35
CA ALA A 192 5.67 -8.90 -9.64
C ALA A 192 6.19 -7.46 -9.72
N PHE A 193 6.03 -6.67 -8.65
CA PHE A 193 6.53 -5.30 -8.63
C PHE A 193 8.06 -5.24 -8.63
N TYR A 194 8.73 -6.18 -7.95
CA TYR A 194 10.18 -6.33 -8.00
C TYR A 194 10.68 -6.70 -9.41
N ASN A 195 10.03 -7.66 -10.07
CA ASN A 195 10.39 -8.04 -11.44
C ASN A 195 10.17 -6.85 -12.40
N PHE A 196 9.05 -6.13 -12.28
CA PHE A 196 8.80 -4.92 -13.07
C PHE A 196 9.90 -3.86 -12.89
N CYS A 197 10.32 -3.59 -11.65
CA CYS A 197 11.41 -2.66 -11.36
C CYS A 197 12.76 -3.14 -11.93
N LYS A 198 13.05 -4.44 -11.84
CA LYS A 198 14.29 -5.04 -12.37
C LYS A 198 14.34 -5.02 -13.90
N ASP A 199 13.20 -5.25 -14.56
CA ASP A 199 13.08 -5.26 -16.02
C ASP A 199 13.27 -3.85 -16.61
N HIS A 200 12.90 -2.80 -15.86
CA HIS A 200 13.20 -1.42 -16.25
C HIS A 200 14.68 -1.08 -16.17
N GLY A 201 15.47 -1.79 -15.36
CA GLY A 201 16.94 -1.84 -15.43
C GLY A 201 17.69 -0.51 -15.25
N ASP A 202 17.02 0.55 -14.80
CA ASP A 202 17.54 1.91 -14.68
C ASP A 202 17.85 2.28 -13.22
N VAL A 203 18.24 3.54 -12.97
CA VAL A 203 18.41 4.14 -11.62
C VAL A 203 17.22 3.87 -10.70
N THR A 204 16.01 3.78 -11.26
CA THR A 204 14.80 3.40 -10.53
C THR A 204 14.91 2.01 -9.89
N ALA A 205 15.51 1.03 -10.57
CA ALA A 205 15.70 -0.31 -10.04
C ALA A 205 16.67 -0.31 -8.85
N GLU A 206 17.77 0.44 -8.95
CA GLU A 206 18.78 0.51 -7.87
C GLU A 206 18.22 1.10 -6.58
N ILE A 207 17.28 2.04 -6.67
CA ILE A 207 16.65 2.68 -5.50
C ILE A 207 15.42 1.92 -5.02
N MET A 208 14.57 1.44 -5.93
CA MET A 208 13.32 0.77 -5.55
C MET A 208 13.54 -0.66 -5.06
N CYS A 209 14.50 -1.42 -5.60
CA CYS A 209 14.75 -2.80 -5.17
C CYS A 209 15.07 -2.89 -3.66
N PRO A 210 16.00 -2.09 -3.09
CA PRO A 210 16.24 -2.09 -1.64
C PRO A 210 15.02 -1.71 -0.80
N ILE A 211 14.18 -0.80 -1.30
CA ILE A 211 12.94 -0.40 -0.61
C ILE A 211 11.95 -1.57 -0.57
N LEU A 212 11.82 -2.30 -1.68
CA LEU A 212 10.95 -3.48 -1.77
C LEU A 212 11.47 -4.64 -0.94
N GLU A 213 12.78 -4.85 -0.89
CA GLU A 213 13.42 -5.83 0.00
C GLU A 213 13.12 -5.51 1.47
N PHE A 214 13.24 -4.24 1.87
CA PHE A 214 12.89 -3.81 3.22
C PHE A 214 11.41 -4.04 3.57
N GLU A 215 10.49 -3.74 2.64
CA GLU A 215 9.06 -3.98 2.87
C GLU A 215 8.73 -5.48 2.92
N ALA A 216 9.39 -6.30 2.10
CA ALA A 216 9.29 -7.76 2.16
C ALA A 216 9.79 -8.31 3.51
N ASP A 217 10.95 -7.85 3.98
CA ASP A 217 11.52 -8.24 5.27
C ASP A 217 10.61 -7.82 6.43
N ARG A 218 10.15 -6.56 6.44
CA ARG A 218 9.20 -6.03 7.43
C ARG A 218 7.95 -6.91 7.52
N ARG A 219 7.39 -7.32 6.38
CA ARG A 219 6.22 -8.22 6.34
C ARG A 219 6.55 -9.61 6.87
N ALA A 220 7.69 -10.18 6.50
CA ALA A 220 8.12 -11.47 7.04
C ALA A 220 8.25 -11.43 8.58
N PHE A 221 8.80 -10.35 9.14
CA PHE A 221 8.85 -10.13 10.58
C PHE A 221 7.46 -10.05 11.22
N ILE A 222 6.56 -9.23 10.66
CA ILE A 222 5.20 -9.05 11.18
C ILE A 222 4.41 -10.37 11.12
N ILE A 223 4.50 -11.12 10.02
CA ILE A 223 3.85 -12.43 9.87
C ILE A 223 4.39 -13.39 10.92
N THR A 224 5.71 -13.44 11.11
CA THR A 224 6.33 -14.32 12.12
C THR A 224 5.82 -13.98 13.52
N LEU A 225 5.79 -12.69 13.87
CA LEU A 225 5.33 -12.22 15.17
C LEU A 225 3.85 -12.54 15.41
N ASN A 226 3.00 -12.23 14.43
CA ASN A 226 1.55 -12.45 14.53
C ASN A 226 1.19 -13.94 14.45
N SER A 227 2.09 -14.79 13.96
CA SER A 227 1.90 -16.25 13.97
C SER A 227 2.16 -16.89 15.34
N PHE A 228 2.80 -16.18 16.29
CA PHE A 228 2.96 -16.68 17.65
C PHE A 228 1.61 -16.76 18.35
N GLY A 229 1.19 -17.98 18.70
CA GLY A 229 -0.11 -18.25 19.30
C GLY A 229 -1.19 -18.75 18.33
N THR A 230 -0.84 -18.99 17.06
CA THR A 230 -1.75 -19.58 16.06
C THR A 230 -1.35 -21.03 15.72
N GLU A 231 -2.32 -21.84 15.26
CA GLU A 231 -2.11 -23.23 14.79
C GLU A 231 -1.44 -23.34 13.41
N LEU A 232 -0.78 -22.27 12.93
CA LEU A 232 -0.08 -22.28 11.65
C LEU A 232 1.20 -23.14 11.73
N SER A 233 1.27 -24.18 10.90
CA SER A 233 2.47 -25.02 10.75
C SER A 233 3.66 -24.22 10.22
N LYS A 234 4.88 -24.68 10.49
CA LYS A 234 6.11 -24.01 10.04
C LYS A 234 6.16 -23.90 8.51
N ASP A 235 5.71 -24.93 7.80
CA ASP A 235 5.72 -24.99 6.33
C ASP A 235 4.70 -24.00 5.72
N ALA A 236 3.53 -23.84 6.35
CA ALA A 236 2.56 -22.84 5.94
C ALA A 236 3.06 -21.40 6.14
N ARG A 237 3.88 -21.15 7.17
CA ARG A 237 4.52 -19.84 7.38
C ARG A 237 5.57 -19.55 6.32
N GLU A 238 6.35 -20.56 5.93
CA GLU A 238 7.35 -20.40 4.86
C GLU A 238 6.74 -20.08 3.50
N ALA A 239 5.56 -20.65 3.20
CA ALA A 239 4.81 -20.33 1.98
C ALA A 239 4.32 -18.87 1.91
N LEU A 240 4.13 -18.21 3.07
CA LEU A 240 3.65 -16.83 3.17
C LEU A 240 4.75 -15.78 3.08
N TYR A 241 6.02 -16.16 3.21
CA TYR A 241 7.10 -15.20 3.06
C TYR A 241 7.28 -14.81 1.59
N PRO A 242 7.40 -13.50 1.27
CA PRO A 242 7.84 -13.06 -0.05
C PRO A 242 9.19 -13.71 -0.38
N SER A 243 9.30 -14.30 -1.57
CA SER A 243 10.50 -15.09 -1.93
C SER A 243 11.77 -14.25 -2.10
N ARG A 244 11.64 -12.92 -2.20
CA ARG A 244 12.73 -11.97 -2.50
C ARG A 244 12.84 -10.78 -1.53
N GLY A 245 12.62 -11.01 -0.23
CA GLY A 245 13.40 -10.28 0.79
C GLY A 245 14.86 -10.71 0.72
N LEU A 246 15.76 -10.22 1.58
CA LEU A 246 17.21 -10.52 1.56
C LEU A 246 17.51 -12.01 1.88
N ARG A 247 17.03 -12.93 1.04
CA ARG A 247 17.34 -14.35 0.99
C ARG A 247 18.28 -14.53 -0.20
N THR A 248 19.46 -15.05 0.14
CA THR A 248 20.54 -15.50 -0.74
C THR A 248 21.34 -14.42 -1.45
N ASP A 249 22.18 -13.71 -0.68
CA ASP A 249 23.58 -13.67 -1.09
C ASP A 249 24.24 -14.98 -0.69
N GLU A 250 25.00 -15.57 -1.60
CA GLU A 250 25.89 -16.72 -1.41
C GLU A 250 27.01 -16.47 -0.37
N GLU A 251 26.94 -15.40 0.44
CA GLU A 251 27.93 -15.06 1.47
C GLU A 251 27.36 -14.87 2.89
N GLY A 252 26.21 -15.46 3.21
CA GLY A 252 25.89 -15.82 4.60
C GLY A 252 25.88 -14.69 5.62
N ARG A 253 25.48 -13.46 5.24
CA ARG A 253 25.42 -12.29 6.14
C ARG A 253 24.10 -11.51 6.07
N GLY A 254 22.98 -12.21 5.90
CA GLY A 254 21.65 -11.61 6.03
C GLY A 254 21.08 -11.65 7.45
N PRO A 255 20.31 -10.61 7.88
CA PRO A 255 19.69 -10.52 9.22
C PRO A 255 18.68 -11.64 9.54
N LEU A 256 18.27 -12.43 8.53
CA LEU A 256 17.34 -13.56 8.67
C LEU A 256 17.93 -14.80 9.36
N ARG A 257 19.26 -14.92 9.55
CA ARG A 257 19.83 -16.00 10.40
C ARG A 257 19.47 -15.83 11.87
N GLY A 258 19.33 -14.59 12.35
CA GLY A 258 18.84 -14.32 13.71
C GLY A 258 17.40 -14.82 13.90
N LEU A 259 16.57 -14.70 12.86
CA LEU A 259 15.19 -15.17 12.83
C LEU A 259 15.09 -16.70 12.74
N GLN A 260 15.86 -17.35 11.85
CA GLN A 260 15.93 -18.81 11.81
C GLN A 260 16.54 -19.39 13.10
N ALA A 261 17.44 -18.68 13.79
CA ALA A 261 17.97 -19.07 15.08
C ALA A 261 16.93 -18.90 16.21
N LEU A 262 16.13 -17.82 16.20
CA LEU A 262 15.00 -17.63 17.13
C LEU A 262 13.90 -18.69 16.93
N VAL A 263 13.57 -19.01 15.68
CA VAL A 263 12.60 -20.07 15.33
C VAL A 263 13.14 -21.48 15.63
N ARG A 264 14.46 -21.66 15.67
CA ARG A 264 15.11 -22.93 16.10
C ARG A 264 15.33 -23.01 17.61
N GLY A 265 15.39 -21.89 18.33
CA GLY A 265 15.64 -21.83 19.77
C GLY A 265 14.38 -21.87 20.65
N CYS A 266 13.20 -21.63 20.09
CA CYS A 266 11.92 -21.86 20.75
C CYS A 266 11.35 -23.22 20.31
N GLY A 267 11.90 -24.29 20.86
CA GLY A 267 11.41 -25.66 20.79
C GLY A 267 11.66 -26.33 22.14
#